data_AF-A0A7C5UDB2-F1
#
_entry.id   AF-A0A7C5UDB2-F1
#
_cell.length_a   1.000
_cell.length_b   1.000
_cell.length_c   1.000
_cell.angle_alpha   90.00
_cell.angle_beta   90.00
_cell.angle_gamma   90.00
#
_symmetry.space_group_name_H-M   'P 1'
#
loop_
_entity.id
_entity.type
_entity.pdbx_description
1 polymer ?
#
loop_
_entity_poly.entity_id
_entity_poly.type
_entity_poly.pdbx_seq_one_letter_code
_entity_poly.pdbx_strand_id
1 'polypeptide(L)'
;MSTRRRALGKRQLAMLCRQFGVLYSAGVDMLRILKVLRQQTEDERLVEILLSLEKDLRMGRSLAAGLARFPTVFSPMFISMVRQGEREGVLDEMMFRLAEHLEREAEFESDFIALGQPRGDVEITFERFRPLLVWLTIICGVISVAIAWLWYTSLIGLVPIRYLGPNISLLVGVLMLSFALLFLRYKPPRIARCSFCGGTEAYVGQLIPGEGGVWICEGCIAKSAQVLKEHRLAQMEAMGKEPELEPEEEAEKTFSLEEGEMEKPTKSGELEVEEEI
;
A
#
# COMPACT_ATOMS: atom_id res chain seq x y z
N MET A 1 9.48 -15.27 -9.65
CA MET A 1 8.38 -14.34 -10.00
C MET A 1 7.52 -14.12 -8.77
N SER A 2 7.76 -13.03 -8.04
CA SER A 2 7.05 -12.69 -6.81
C SER A 2 5.67 -12.11 -7.14
N THR A 3 4.64 -12.95 -7.21
CA THR A 3 3.26 -12.45 -7.22
C THR A 3 2.91 -11.97 -5.83
N ARG A 4 3.16 -10.68 -5.57
CA ARG A 4 2.52 -9.95 -4.47
C ARG A 4 1.02 -9.97 -4.77
N ARG A 5 0.32 -11.04 -4.35
CA ARG A 5 -1.11 -11.22 -4.61
C ARG A 5 -1.85 -10.09 -3.91
N ARG A 6 -2.46 -9.20 -4.68
CA ARG A 6 -3.32 -8.14 -4.17
C ARG A 6 -4.48 -8.79 -3.40
N ALA A 7 -4.83 -8.22 -2.26
CA ALA A 7 -6.05 -8.60 -1.56
C ALA A 7 -7.26 -8.21 -2.44
N LEU A 8 -8.28 -9.08 -2.51
CA LEU A 8 -9.53 -8.80 -3.22
C LEU A 8 -10.20 -7.59 -2.55
N GLY A 9 -10.67 -6.63 -3.35
CA GLY A 9 -11.31 -5.43 -2.82
C GLY A 9 -12.68 -5.73 -2.21
N LYS A 10 -12.94 -5.28 -0.98
CA LYS A 10 -14.23 -5.47 -0.30
C LYS A 10 -15.43 -4.99 -1.14
N ARG A 11 -15.29 -3.87 -1.88
CA ARG A 11 -16.33 -3.38 -2.82
C ARG A 11 -16.69 -4.38 -3.92
N GLN A 12 -15.69 -5.06 -4.50
CA GLN A 12 -15.93 -6.05 -5.55
C GLN A 12 -16.69 -7.26 -5.00
N LEU A 13 -16.31 -7.70 -3.80
CA LEU A 13 -17.00 -8.80 -3.12
C LEU A 13 -18.44 -8.42 -2.75
N ALA A 14 -18.67 -7.19 -2.29
CA ALA A 14 -20.00 -6.68 -2.01
C ALA A 14 -20.90 -6.68 -3.25
N MET A 15 -20.39 -6.18 -4.38
CA MET A 15 -21.11 -6.17 -5.65
C MET A 15 -21.47 -7.58 -6.11
N LEU A 16 -20.54 -8.53 -5.97
CA LEU A 16 -20.78 -9.94 -6.27
C LEU A 16 -21.89 -10.54 -5.40
N CYS A 17 -21.89 -10.26 -4.10
CA CYS A 17 -22.94 -10.72 -3.18
C CYS A 17 -24.31 -10.14 -3.56
N ARG A 18 -24.36 -8.85 -3.92
CA ARG A 18 -25.59 -8.18 -4.37
C ARG A 18 -26.13 -8.80 -5.65
N GLN A 19 -25.26 -9.03 -6.64
CA GLN A 19 -25.64 -9.70 -7.90
C GLN A 19 -26.11 -11.14 -7.66
N PHE A 20 -25.43 -11.88 -6.77
CA PHE A 20 -25.84 -13.22 -6.37
C PHE A 20 -27.25 -13.19 -5.77
N GLY A 21 -27.51 -12.32 -4.79
CA GLY A 21 -28.80 -12.19 -4.13
C GLY A 21 -29.94 -11.85 -5.11
N VAL A 22 -29.70 -10.92 -6.04
CA VAL A 22 -30.67 -10.59 -7.10
C VAL A 22 -30.98 -11.80 -7.97
N LEU A 23 -29.97 -12.51 -8.47
CA LEU A 23 -30.20 -13.66 -9.34
C LEU A 23 -30.86 -14.83 -8.59
N TYR A 24 -30.48 -15.05 -7.34
CA TYR A 24 -31.05 -16.12 -6.51
C TYR A 24 -32.51 -15.85 -6.16
N SER A 25 -32.85 -14.60 -5.78
CA SER A 25 -34.25 -14.18 -5.55
C SER A 25 -35.11 -14.25 -6.82
N ALA A 26 -34.51 -14.12 -8.00
CA ALA A 26 -35.16 -14.33 -9.29
C ALA A 26 -35.35 -15.80 -9.66
N GLY A 27 -34.97 -16.74 -8.78
CA GLY A 27 -35.13 -18.18 -9.00
C GLY A 27 -34.11 -18.78 -9.98
N VAL A 28 -32.99 -18.11 -10.22
CA VAL A 28 -31.92 -18.65 -11.08
C VAL A 28 -31.17 -19.74 -10.32
N ASP A 29 -30.91 -20.88 -10.99
CA ASP A 29 -30.11 -21.97 -10.43
C ASP A 29 -28.71 -21.51 -9.98
N MET A 30 -28.27 -21.97 -8.81
CA MET A 30 -27.00 -21.60 -8.17
C MET A 30 -25.78 -21.82 -9.08
N LEU A 31 -25.73 -22.95 -9.81
CA LEU A 31 -24.62 -23.22 -10.74
C LEU A 31 -24.59 -22.21 -11.89
N ARG A 32 -25.77 -21.81 -12.38
CA ARG A 32 -25.90 -20.77 -13.41
C ARG A 32 -25.51 -19.40 -12.87
N ILE A 33 -25.89 -19.07 -11.64
CA ILE A 33 -25.48 -17.82 -10.97
C ILE A 33 -23.96 -17.73 -10.93
N LEU A 34 -23.27 -18.76 -10.41
CA LEU A 34 -21.81 -18.76 -10.34
C LEU A 34 -21.15 -18.60 -11.72
N LYS A 35 -21.71 -19.23 -12.76
CA LYS A 35 -21.23 -19.07 -14.12
C LYS A 35 -21.38 -17.62 -14.64
N VAL A 36 -22.52 -16.98 -14.35
CA VAL A 36 -22.78 -15.57 -14.73
C VAL A 36 -21.82 -14.64 -14.00
N LEU A 37 -21.70 -14.77 -12.67
CA LEU A 37 -20.80 -13.94 -11.86
C LEU A 37 -19.34 -14.09 -12.30
N ARG A 38 -18.93 -15.31 -12.67
CA ARG A 38 -17.58 -15.57 -13.21
C ARG A 38 -17.34 -14.86 -14.53
N GLN A 39 -18.35 -14.73 -15.39
CA GLN A 39 -18.22 -14.03 -16.68
C GLN A 39 -18.20 -12.51 -16.51
N GLN A 40 -18.76 -11.99 -15.41
CA GLN A 40 -18.84 -10.56 -15.12
C GLN A 40 -17.64 -10.03 -14.33
N THR A 41 -16.88 -10.90 -13.66
CA THR A 41 -15.75 -10.47 -12.84
C THR A 41 -14.46 -10.38 -13.66
N GLU A 42 -13.69 -9.33 -13.44
CA GLU A 42 -12.39 -9.10 -14.11
C GLU A 42 -11.21 -9.64 -13.27
N ASP A 43 -11.43 -9.94 -11.99
CA ASP A 43 -10.38 -10.42 -11.10
C ASP A 43 -10.12 -11.91 -11.31
N GLU A 44 -8.94 -12.25 -11.83
CA GLU A 44 -8.51 -13.63 -12.11
C GLU A 44 -8.61 -14.53 -10.86
N ARG A 45 -8.31 -14.01 -9.66
CA ARG A 45 -8.40 -14.77 -8.41
C ARG A 45 -9.85 -15.11 -8.09
N LEU A 46 -10.77 -14.18 -8.32
CA LEU A 46 -12.19 -14.42 -8.11
C LEU A 46 -12.75 -15.39 -9.13
N VAL A 47 -12.29 -15.32 -10.39
CA VAL A 47 -12.61 -16.31 -11.43
C VAL A 47 -12.20 -17.72 -11.00
N GLU A 48 -10.99 -17.91 -10.47
CA GLU A 48 -10.50 -19.19 -9.95
C GLU A 48 -11.33 -19.71 -8.78
N ILE A 49 -11.67 -18.83 -7.85
CA ILE A 49 -12.51 -19.16 -6.69
C ILE A 49 -13.89 -19.63 -7.15
N LEU A 50 -14.56 -18.87 -8.03
CA LEU A 50 -15.89 -19.22 -8.56
C LEU A 50 -15.86 -20.55 -9.33
N LEU A 51 -14.80 -20.81 -10.09
CA LEU A 51 -14.58 -22.11 -10.75
C LEU A 51 -14.48 -23.26 -9.75
N SER A 52 -13.76 -23.04 -8.63
CA SER A 52 -13.66 -24.06 -7.58
C SER A 52 -15.00 -24.28 -6.88
N LEU A 53 -15.75 -23.22 -6.60
CA LEU A 53 -17.09 -23.31 -5.99
C LEU A 53 -18.06 -24.05 -6.90
N GLU A 54 -18.06 -23.77 -8.21
CA GLU A 54 -18.89 -24.48 -9.19
C GLU A 54 -18.59 -25.99 -9.18
N LYS A 55 -17.30 -26.38 -9.11
CA LYS A 55 -16.90 -27.79 -9.00
C LYS A 55 -17.39 -28.41 -7.69
N ASP A 56 -17.22 -27.72 -6.57
CA ASP A 56 -17.65 -28.21 -5.25
C ASP A 56 -19.17 -28.44 -5.21
N LEU A 57 -19.96 -27.51 -5.75
CA LEU A 57 -21.42 -27.64 -5.84
C LEU A 57 -21.86 -28.78 -6.76
N ARG A 58 -21.19 -28.96 -7.91
CA ARG A 58 -21.45 -30.12 -8.80
C ARG A 58 -21.18 -31.45 -8.11
N MET A 59 -20.26 -31.50 -7.15
CA MET A 59 -19.98 -32.68 -6.32
C MET A 59 -20.95 -32.82 -5.13
N GLY A 60 -21.95 -31.95 -5.00
CA GLY A 60 -22.94 -31.98 -3.91
C GLY A 60 -22.46 -31.38 -2.60
N ARG A 61 -21.34 -30.63 -2.59
CA ARG A 61 -20.91 -29.88 -1.40
C ARG A 61 -21.72 -28.59 -1.28
N SER A 62 -22.05 -28.20 -0.05
CA SER A 62 -22.68 -26.91 0.23
C SER A 62 -21.78 -25.74 -0.20
N LEU A 63 -22.36 -24.61 -0.60
CA LEU A 63 -21.65 -23.37 -0.93
C LEU A 63 -20.77 -22.92 0.23
N ALA A 64 -21.26 -22.99 1.48
CA ALA A 64 -20.50 -22.62 2.67
C ALA A 64 -19.21 -23.46 2.83
N ALA A 65 -19.27 -24.76 2.53
CA ALA A 65 -18.10 -25.63 2.57
C ALA A 65 -17.09 -25.30 1.46
N GLY A 66 -17.57 -24.95 0.25
CA GLY A 66 -16.71 -24.46 -0.84
C GLY A 66 -16.01 -23.15 -0.46
N LEU A 67 -16.75 -22.19 0.11
CA LEU A 67 -16.22 -20.89 0.54
C LEU A 67 -15.19 -21.02 1.66
N ALA A 68 -15.38 -21.97 2.59
CA ALA A 68 -14.47 -22.23 3.69
C ALA A 68 -13.05 -22.64 3.25
N ARG A 69 -12.87 -23.09 2.00
CA ARG A 69 -11.55 -23.37 1.43
C ARG A 69 -10.72 -22.11 1.15
N PHE A 70 -11.34 -20.93 1.20
CA PHE A 70 -10.70 -19.64 0.90
C PHE A 70 -10.80 -18.66 2.08
N PRO A 71 -10.23 -18.99 3.27
CA PRO A 71 -10.34 -18.17 4.48
C PRO A 71 -9.67 -16.80 4.36
N THR A 72 -8.73 -16.65 3.42
CA THR A 72 -8.09 -15.36 3.12
C THR A 72 -9.00 -14.36 2.40
N VAL A 73 -10.14 -14.83 1.87
CA VAL A 73 -11.09 -14.02 1.09
C VAL A 73 -12.43 -13.91 1.81
N PHE A 74 -12.92 -15.04 2.35
CA PHE A 74 -14.18 -15.08 3.07
C PHE A 74 -13.92 -15.22 4.56
N SER A 75 -14.37 -14.24 5.33
CA SER A 75 -14.24 -14.26 6.79
C SER A 75 -15.08 -15.39 7.41
N PRO A 76 -14.77 -15.83 8.64
CA PRO A 76 -15.58 -16.82 9.36
C PRO A 76 -17.05 -16.39 9.50
N MET A 77 -17.30 -15.09 9.69
CA MET A 77 -18.64 -14.50 9.73
C MET A 77 -19.35 -14.67 8.38
N PHE A 78 -18.67 -14.38 7.27
CA PHE A 78 -19.22 -14.55 5.93
C PHE A 78 -19.69 -15.99 5.70
N ILE A 79 -18.82 -16.96 5.98
CA ILE A 79 -19.11 -18.38 5.79
C ILE A 79 -20.29 -18.83 6.67
N SER A 80 -20.38 -18.31 7.91
CA SER A 80 -21.44 -18.66 8.84
C SER A 80 -22.80 -18.16 8.38
N MET A 81 -22.89 -16.94 7.87
CA MET A 81 -24.13 -16.39 7.31
C MET A 81 -24.57 -17.13 6.06
N VAL A 82 -23.64 -17.47 5.16
CA VAL A 82 -23.97 -18.31 3.99
C VAL A 82 -24.49 -19.67 4.43
N ARG A 83 -23.83 -20.31 5.40
CA ARG A 83 -24.25 -21.61 5.94
C ARG A 83 -25.64 -21.53 6.59
N GLN A 84 -25.97 -20.41 7.22
CA GLN A 84 -27.31 -20.18 7.77
C GLN A 84 -28.33 -20.02 6.63
N GLY A 85 -28.05 -19.16 5.66
CA GLY A 85 -28.91 -18.93 4.50
C GLY A 85 -29.16 -20.20 3.67
N GLU A 86 -28.15 -21.06 3.49
CA GLU A 86 -28.32 -22.35 2.81
C GLU A 86 -29.21 -23.33 3.60
N ARG A 87 -29.14 -23.31 4.93
CA ARG A 87 -29.92 -24.22 5.79
C ARG A 87 -31.37 -23.77 5.94
N GLU A 88 -31.58 -22.46 6.06
CA GLU A 88 -32.89 -21.85 6.25
C GLU A 88 -33.58 -21.53 4.92
N GLY A 89 -32.88 -21.66 3.78
CA GLY A 89 -33.41 -21.38 2.44
C GLY A 89 -33.55 -19.88 2.13
N VAL A 90 -32.93 -19.01 2.93
CA VAL A 90 -32.96 -17.54 2.83
C VAL A 90 -31.63 -16.98 2.33
N LEU A 91 -31.01 -17.67 1.38
CA LEU A 91 -29.67 -17.35 0.89
C LEU A 91 -29.61 -15.99 0.18
N ASP A 92 -30.67 -15.59 -0.52
CA ASP A 92 -30.83 -14.27 -1.11
C ASP A 92 -30.74 -13.15 -0.05
N GLU A 93 -31.51 -13.26 1.03
CA GLU A 93 -31.49 -12.28 2.11
C GLU A 93 -30.10 -12.18 2.76
N MET A 94 -29.47 -13.33 3.03
CA MET A 94 -28.13 -13.36 3.61
C MET A 94 -27.08 -12.73 2.68
N MET A 95 -27.22 -12.91 1.37
CA MET A 95 -26.33 -12.28 0.38
C MET A 95 -26.52 -10.77 0.30
N PHE A 96 -27.75 -10.26 0.47
CA PHE A 96 -27.99 -8.81 0.57
C PHE A 96 -27.40 -8.21 1.85
N ARG A 97 -27.59 -8.88 3.00
CA ARG A 97 -26.98 -8.47 4.28
C ARG A 97 -25.46 -8.47 4.21
N LEU A 98 -24.88 -9.47 3.54
CA LEU A 98 -23.46 -9.57 3.26
C LEU A 98 -22.95 -8.41 2.40
N ALA A 99 -23.68 -8.08 1.33
CA ALA A 99 -23.32 -6.95 0.46
C ALA A 99 -23.30 -5.64 1.23
N GLU A 100 -24.33 -5.37 2.03
CA GLU A 100 -24.42 -4.15 2.85
C GLU A 100 -23.32 -4.10 3.93
N HIS A 101 -22.99 -5.23 4.54
CA HIS A 101 -21.90 -5.31 5.50
C HIS A 101 -20.54 -4.98 4.85
N LEU A 102 -20.25 -5.60 3.70
CA LEU A 102 -19.00 -5.38 2.96
C LEU A 102 -18.90 -3.97 2.36
N GLU A 103 -20.01 -3.39 1.92
CA GLU A 103 -20.09 -1.99 1.47
C GLU A 103 -19.72 -1.04 2.62
N ARG A 104 -20.30 -1.23 3.81
CA ARG A 104 -19.96 -0.45 5.00
C ARG A 104 -18.48 -0.60 5.37
N GLU A 105 -17.95 -1.82 5.41
CA GLU A 105 -16.51 -2.03 5.68
C GLU A 105 -15.61 -1.34 4.65
N ALA A 106 -16.03 -1.30 3.38
CA ALA A 106 -15.28 -0.65 2.32
C ALA A 106 -15.39 0.88 2.36
N GLU A 107 -16.53 1.41 2.79
CA GLU A 107 -16.73 2.84 3.06
C GLU A 107 -15.85 3.32 4.20
N PHE A 108 -15.81 2.59 5.32
CA PHE A 108 -14.91 2.93 6.43
C PHE A 108 -13.44 2.93 6.01
N GLU A 109 -13.03 2.01 5.13
CA GLU A 109 -11.67 1.98 4.60
C GLU A 109 -11.44 3.13 3.60
N SER A 110 -12.43 3.47 2.77
CA SER A 110 -12.29 4.59 1.84
C SER A 110 -12.35 5.96 2.48
N ASP A 111 -13.14 6.15 3.55
CA ASP A 111 -13.23 7.41 4.29
C ASP A 111 -11.95 7.65 5.10
N PHE A 112 -11.36 6.59 5.63
CA PHE A 112 -10.04 6.65 6.25
C PHE A 112 -8.96 7.08 5.24
N ILE A 113 -9.06 6.60 3.99
CA ILE A 113 -8.15 6.97 2.90
C ILE A 113 -8.49 8.36 2.33
N ALA A 114 -9.76 8.78 2.32
CA ALA A 114 -10.20 10.07 1.78
C ALA A 114 -9.84 11.26 2.69
N LEU A 115 -9.73 11.02 4.00
CA LEU A 115 -9.21 12.02 4.95
C LEU A 115 -7.68 12.03 5.04
N GLY A 116 -7.00 11.09 4.37
CA GLY A 116 -5.56 10.86 4.41
C GLY A 116 -4.86 11.10 3.07
N GLN A 117 -4.67 12.37 2.74
CA GLN A 117 -3.76 12.93 1.71
C GLN A 117 -4.15 12.86 0.22
N PRO A 118 -3.73 13.89 -0.56
CA PRO A 118 -3.70 13.81 -2.01
C PRO A 118 -2.79 12.65 -2.43
N ARG A 119 -3.23 11.87 -3.42
CA ARG A 119 -2.37 10.94 -4.17
C ARG A 119 -1.18 11.74 -4.72
N GLY A 120 -0.11 11.77 -3.94
CA GLY A 120 1.17 12.33 -4.33
C GLY A 120 1.83 11.42 -5.36
N ASP A 121 1.28 11.37 -6.56
CA ASP A 121 2.01 10.95 -7.75
C ASP A 121 3.14 11.95 -8.07
N VAL A 122 3.21 13.09 -7.39
CA VAL A 122 4.27 14.09 -7.54
C VAL A 122 5.68 13.52 -7.32
N GLU A 123 5.85 12.54 -6.44
CA GLU A 123 7.17 11.92 -6.18
C GLU A 123 7.64 11.09 -7.38
N ILE A 124 6.75 10.23 -7.90
CA ILE A 124 7.00 9.38 -9.08
C ILE A 124 7.13 10.25 -10.33
N THR A 125 6.34 11.31 -10.42
CA THR A 125 6.36 12.28 -11.52
C THR A 125 7.68 13.06 -11.52
N PHE A 126 8.18 13.49 -10.37
CA PHE A 126 9.45 14.21 -10.26
C PHE A 126 10.65 13.32 -10.64
N GLU A 127 10.68 12.06 -10.20
CA GLU A 127 11.74 11.12 -10.63
C GLU A 127 11.70 10.84 -12.14
N ARG A 128 10.51 10.77 -12.73
CA ARG A 128 10.33 10.59 -14.18
C ARG A 128 10.83 11.79 -14.99
N PHE A 129 10.65 13.01 -14.48
CA PHE A 129 11.09 14.25 -15.13
C PHE A 129 12.55 14.62 -14.84
N ARG A 130 13.17 14.04 -13.80
CA ARG A 130 14.58 14.25 -13.44
C ARG A 130 15.56 14.12 -14.62
N PRO A 131 15.54 13.04 -15.43
CA PRO A 131 16.44 12.95 -16.58
C PRO A 131 16.20 14.06 -17.60
N LEU A 132 14.93 14.45 -17.83
CA LEU A 132 14.58 15.49 -18.80
C LEU A 132 15.16 16.86 -18.39
N LEU A 133 15.05 17.22 -17.11
CA LEU A 133 15.64 18.45 -16.58
C LEU A 133 17.16 18.43 -16.64
N VAL A 134 17.80 17.29 -16.35
CA VAL A 134 19.25 17.13 -16.47
C VAL A 134 19.70 17.35 -17.92
N TRP A 135 19.06 16.68 -18.88
CA TRP A 135 19.35 16.89 -20.29
C TRP A 135 19.15 18.34 -20.74
N LEU A 136 18.12 19.03 -20.23
CA LEU A 136 17.89 20.45 -20.51
C LEU A 136 19.03 21.34 -20.00
N THR A 137 19.53 21.09 -18.78
CA THR A 137 20.67 21.85 -18.23
C THR A 137 21.96 21.62 -19.02
N ILE A 138 22.21 20.38 -19.44
CA ILE A 138 23.38 20.02 -20.27
C ILE A 138 23.30 20.73 -21.62
N ILE A 139 22.14 20.67 -22.30
CA ILE A 139 21.92 21.32 -23.59
C ILE A 139 22.12 22.84 -23.48
N CYS A 140 21.54 23.48 -22.45
CA CYS A 140 21.74 24.92 -22.20
C CYS A 140 23.22 25.26 -21.98
N GLY A 141 23.96 24.43 -21.23
CA GLY A 141 25.40 24.61 -21.01
C GLY A 141 26.20 24.54 -22.30
N VAL A 142 25.95 23.52 -23.13
CA VAL A 142 26.62 23.35 -24.44
C VAL A 142 26.34 24.53 -25.37
N ILE A 143 25.08 24.98 -25.43
CA ILE A 143 24.69 26.15 -26.24
C ILE A 143 25.40 27.41 -25.75
N SER A 144 25.49 27.64 -24.43
CA SER A 144 26.18 28.80 -23.86
C SER A 144 27.67 28.82 -24.25
N VAL A 145 28.36 27.68 -24.19
CA VAL A 145 29.76 27.54 -24.60
C VAL A 145 29.93 27.76 -26.10
N ALA A 146 29.04 27.22 -26.93
CA ALA A 146 29.09 27.40 -28.38
C ALA A 146 28.89 28.86 -28.79
N ILE A 147 27.95 29.56 -28.16
CA ILE A 147 27.74 31.00 -28.38
C ILE A 147 28.97 31.79 -27.94
N ALA A 148 29.53 31.50 -26.76
CA ALA A 148 30.76 32.15 -26.29
C ALA A 148 31.93 31.93 -27.23
N TRP A 149 32.08 30.72 -27.80
CA TRP A 149 33.08 30.40 -28.82
C TRP A 149 32.91 31.24 -30.09
N LEU A 150 31.67 31.37 -30.58
CA LEU A 150 31.35 32.14 -31.77
C LEU A 150 31.60 33.65 -31.58
N TRP A 151 31.29 34.17 -30.39
CA TRP A 151 31.61 35.54 -30.00
C TRP A 151 33.11 35.74 -29.91
N TYR A 152 33.85 34.81 -29.30
CA TYR A 152 35.29 34.90 -29.15
C TYR A 152 36.03 34.95 -30.50
N THR A 153 35.61 34.14 -31.48
CA THR A 153 36.19 34.16 -32.82
C THR A 153 35.81 35.41 -33.62
N SER A 154 34.60 35.94 -33.45
CA SER A 154 34.16 37.17 -34.13
C SER A 154 34.71 38.46 -33.53
N LEU A 155 34.88 38.55 -32.20
CA LEU A 155 35.33 39.77 -31.51
C LEU A 155 36.86 39.94 -31.46
N ILE A 156 37.62 38.98 -31.98
CA ILE A 156 39.10 38.96 -31.94
C ILE A 156 39.75 40.17 -32.66
N GLY A 157 38.96 40.95 -33.40
CA GLY A 157 39.39 42.18 -34.09
C GLY A 157 39.04 43.52 -33.42
N LEU A 158 38.23 43.58 -32.36
CA LEU A 158 37.69 44.87 -31.85
C LEU A 158 38.02 45.20 -30.37
N VAL A 159 38.47 44.25 -29.56
CA VAL A 159 38.68 44.44 -28.11
C VAL A 159 40.11 44.03 -27.71
N PRO A 160 40.87 44.88 -26.98
CA PRO A 160 42.24 44.56 -26.60
C PRO A 160 42.29 43.33 -25.67
N ILE A 161 43.16 42.38 -26.03
CA ILE A 161 43.36 41.02 -25.44
C ILE A 161 43.62 41.03 -23.92
N ARG A 162 43.83 42.20 -23.32
CA ARG A 162 44.22 42.38 -21.91
C ARG A 162 43.07 42.23 -20.90
N TYR A 163 41.80 42.21 -21.33
CA TYR A 163 40.64 42.09 -20.43
C TYR A 163 39.72 40.90 -20.73
N LEU A 164 39.74 40.32 -21.93
CA LEU A 164 38.95 39.13 -22.27
C LEU A 164 39.76 37.86 -21.97
N GLY A 165 40.08 37.67 -20.69
CA GLY A 165 40.82 36.50 -20.24
C GLY A 165 39.99 35.20 -20.39
N PRO A 166 40.60 34.05 -20.72
CA PRO A 166 39.97 32.72 -20.74
C PRO A 166 39.18 32.37 -19.46
N ASN A 167 39.46 33.08 -18.37
CA ASN A 167 38.97 32.84 -17.03
C ASN A 167 37.45 33.05 -16.88
N ILE A 168 36.82 33.95 -17.64
CA ILE A 168 35.36 34.20 -17.48
C ILE A 168 34.55 33.04 -18.05
N SER A 169 34.92 32.53 -19.23
CA SER A 169 34.27 31.35 -19.84
C SER A 169 34.47 30.09 -18.98
N LEU A 170 35.68 29.91 -18.43
CA LEU A 170 35.97 28.85 -17.47
C LEU A 170 35.11 28.97 -16.19
N LEU A 171 34.95 30.17 -15.64
CA LEU A 171 34.17 30.40 -14.43
C LEU A 171 32.69 30.09 -14.63
N VAL A 172 32.11 30.47 -15.78
CA VAL A 172 30.72 30.14 -16.13
C VAL A 172 30.53 28.64 -16.31
N GLY A 173 31.48 27.97 -17.00
CA GLY A 173 31.47 26.52 -17.16
C GLY A 173 31.56 25.77 -15.83
N VAL A 174 32.44 26.20 -14.92
CA VAL A 174 32.60 25.60 -13.58
C VAL A 174 31.37 25.80 -12.70
N LEU A 175 30.72 26.97 -12.74
CA LEU A 175 29.49 27.23 -11.98
C LEU A 175 28.32 26.37 -12.47
N MET A 176 28.16 26.20 -13.79
CA MET A 176 27.14 25.32 -14.37
C MET A 176 27.39 23.84 -14.04
N LEU A 177 28.65 23.39 -14.11
CA LEU A 177 29.03 22.04 -13.74
C LEU A 177 28.79 21.77 -12.25
N SER A 178 29.16 22.72 -11.38
CA SER A 178 28.95 22.63 -9.93
C SER A 178 27.47 22.56 -9.57
N PHE A 179 26.63 23.39 -10.21
CA PHE A 179 25.18 23.35 -10.02
C PHE A 179 24.56 22.03 -10.50
N ALA A 180 25.00 21.52 -11.65
CA ALA A 180 24.56 20.21 -12.16
C ALA A 180 24.96 19.07 -11.21
N LEU A 181 26.20 19.07 -10.70
CA LEU A 181 26.68 18.08 -9.73
C LEU A 181 25.91 18.14 -8.39
N LEU A 182 25.59 19.34 -7.90
CA LEU A 182 24.81 19.52 -6.68
C LEU A 182 23.37 19.03 -6.87
N PHE A 183 22.76 19.31 -8.02
CA PHE A 183 21.42 18.82 -8.36
C PHE A 183 21.40 17.29 -8.57
N LEU A 184 22.48 16.71 -9.14
CA LEU A 184 22.66 15.26 -9.27
C LEU A 184 22.77 14.55 -7.91
N ARG A 185 23.40 15.21 -6.93
CA ARG A 185 23.56 14.69 -5.57
C ARG A 185 22.33 14.94 -4.68
N TYR A 186 21.40 15.78 -5.12
CA TYR A 186 20.16 16.04 -4.40
C TYR A 186 19.22 14.84 -4.49
N LYS A 187 19.11 14.08 -3.40
CA LYS A 187 18.17 12.97 -3.24
C LYS A 187 17.03 13.46 -2.36
N PRO A 188 15.77 13.50 -2.83
CA PRO A 188 14.66 13.93 -1.99
C PRO A 188 14.56 13.00 -0.76
N PRO A 189 14.28 13.55 0.43
CA PRO A 189 14.11 12.74 1.63
C PRO A 189 12.93 11.79 1.42
N ARG A 190 13.11 10.49 1.72
CA ARG A 190 12.02 9.53 1.64
C ARG A 190 10.97 9.87 2.69
N ILE A 191 9.76 10.19 2.25
CA ILE A 191 8.64 10.43 3.16
C ILE A 191 8.16 9.07 3.67
N ALA A 192 8.38 8.78 4.97
CA ALA A 192 7.84 7.59 5.60
C ALA A 192 6.31 7.70 5.72
N ARG A 193 5.62 6.58 5.47
CA ARG A 193 4.16 6.47 5.54
C ARG A 193 3.76 5.25 6.33
N CYS A 194 2.68 5.36 7.09
CA CYS A 194 2.13 4.24 7.83
C CYS A 194 1.66 3.16 6.83
N SER A 195 2.10 1.92 7.03
CA SER A 195 1.77 0.78 6.18
C SER A 195 0.32 0.31 6.31
N PHE A 196 -0.39 0.76 7.36
CA PHE A 196 -1.77 0.38 7.64
C PHE A 196 -2.75 1.46 7.17
N CYS A 197 -2.60 2.71 7.61
CA CYS A 197 -3.49 3.80 7.19
C CYS A 197 -3.01 4.62 6.00
N GLY A 198 -1.74 4.50 5.59
CA GLY A 198 -1.16 5.30 4.51
C GLY A 198 -0.76 6.74 4.88
N GLY A 199 -1.05 7.19 6.11
CA GLY A 199 -0.75 8.54 6.57
C GLY A 199 0.76 8.84 6.67
N THR A 200 1.14 10.08 6.37
CA THR A 200 2.52 10.59 6.54
C THR A 200 2.77 11.07 7.96
N GLU A 201 4.04 11.17 8.37
CA GLU A 201 4.45 11.66 9.70
C GLU A 201 3.82 13.01 10.07
N ALA A 202 3.65 13.89 9.08
CA ALA A 202 2.98 15.18 9.29
C ALA A 202 1.49 15.05 9.67
N TYR A 203 0.82 13.95 9.30
CA TYR A 203 -0.61 13.73 9.53
C TYR A 203 -0.90 12.84 10.75
N VAL A 204 -0.16 11.74 10.89
CA VAL A 204 -0.37 10.76 11.97
C VAL A 204 0.47 11.04 13.21
N GLY A 205 1.35 12.04 13.16
CA GLY A 205 2.37 12.26 14.18
C GLY A 205 3.47 11.20 14.07
N GLN A 206 3.89 10.66 15.21
CA GLN A 206 5.04 9.77 15.28
C GLN A 206 4.76 8.43 14.57
N LEU A 207 5.68 8.04 13.68
CA LEU A 207 5.72 6.67 13.15
C LEU A 207 6.74 5.84 13.91
N ILE A 208 6.31 4.64 14.28
CA ILE A 208 7.13 3.63 14.91
C ILE A 208 7.69 2.73 13.80
N PRO A 209 9.03 2.64 13.65
CA PRO A 209 9.64 1.72 12.71
C PRO A 209 9.47 0.27 13.18
N GLY A 210 9.13 -0.62 12.25
CA GLY A 210 9.14 -2.07 12.44
C GLY A 210 10.15 -2.75 11.51
N GLU A 211 10.37 -4.05 11.72
CA GLU A 211 11.25 -4.84 10.87
C GLU A 211 10.75 -4.88 9.41
N GLY A 212 11.70 -4.99 8.46
CA GLY A 212 11.36 -5.10 7.04
C GLY A 212 10.90 -3.81 6.36
N GLY A 213 11.19 -2.64 6.94
CA GLY A 213 10.84 -1.33 6.36
C GLY A 213 9.35 -0.96 6.53
N VAL A 214 8.68 -1.60 7.47
CA VAL A 214 7.29 -1.31 7.85
C VAL A 214 7.28 -0.14 8.82
N TRP A 215 6.37 0.81 8.63
CA TRP A 215 6.16 1.92 9.55
C TRP A 215 4.72 1.91 10.03
N ILE A 216 4.46 2.06 11.33
CA ILE A 216 3.10 2.02 11.89
C ILE A 216 2.89 3.24 12.78
N CYS A 217 1.76 3.92 12.66
CA CYS A 217 1.43 5.02 13.56
C CYS A 217 0.74 4.52 14.85
N GLU A 218 0.85 5.32 15.90
CA GLU A 218 0.25 5.03 17.22
C GLU A 218 -1.26 4.78 17.12
N GLY A 219 -1.99 5.55 16.31
CA GLY A 219 -3.42 5.36 16.11
C GLY A 219 -3.80 4.00 15.49
N CYS A 220 -2.99 3.49 14.55
CA CYS A 220 -3.22 2.15 13.98
C CYS A 220 -2.88 1.03 14.98
N ILE A 221 -1.86 1.22 15.82
CA ILE A 221 -1.50 0.28 16.88
C ILE A 221 -2.63 0.23 17.93
N ALA A 222 -3.11 1.37 18.40
CA ALA A 222 -4.20 1.45 19.37
C ALA A 222 -5.48 0.77 18.85
N LYS A 223 -5.85 1.04 17.59
CA LYS A 223 -7.05 0.46 16.96
C LYS A 223 -6.92 -1.05 16.77
N SER A 224 -5.76 -1.55 16.35
CA SER A 224 -5.53 -2.99 16.21
C SER A 224 -5.54 -3.70 17.58
N ALA A 225 -4.97 -3.09 18.62
CA ALA A 225 -5.03 -3.61 19.98
C ALA A 225 -6.47 -3.68 20.52
N GLN A 226 -7.30 -2.66 20.24
CA GLN A 226 -8.70 -2.64 20.63
C GLN A 226 -9.51 -3.78 19.99
N VAL A 227 -9.38 -3.98 18.67
CA VAL A 227 -10.05 -5.07 17.95
C VAL A 227 -9.67 -6.43 18.52
N LEU A 228 -8.40 -6.60 18.92
CA LEU A 228 -7.92 -7.84 19.53
C LEU A 228 -8.55 -8.09 20.91
N LYS A 229 -8.70 -7.03 21.72
CA LYS A 229 -9.38 -7.10 23.01
C LYS A 229 -10.85 -7.46 22.85
N GLU A 230 -11.56 -6.81 21.93
CA GLU A 230 -12.96 -7.10 21.63
C GLU A 230 -13.17 -8.54 21.15
N HIS A 231 -12.29 -9.04 20.27
CA HIS A 231 -12.33 -10.44 19.85
C HIS A 231 -12.06 -11.43 20.99
N ARG A 232 -11.10 -11.11 21.87
CA ARG A 232 -10.79 -11.94 23.04
C ARG A 232 -11.98 -11.98 24.01
N LEU A 233 -12.61 -10.84 24.26
CA LEU A 233 -13.84 -10.73 25.08
C LEU A 233 -14.98 -11.55 24.48
N ALA A 234 -15.25 -11.40 23.18
CA ALA A 234 -16.30 -12.15 22.49
C ALA A 234 -16.04 -13.68 22.51
N GLN A 235 -14.77 -14.10 22.42
CA GLN A 235 -14.40 -15.52 22.57
C GLN A 235 -14.60 -16.02 24.01
N MET A 236 -14.29 -15.21 25.01
CA MET A 236 -14.46 -15.54 26.43
C MET A 236 -15.95 -15.63 26.82
N GLU A 237 -16.78 -14.70 26.33
CA GLU A 237 -18.25 -14.74 26.48
C GLU A 237 -18.85 -15.98 25.83
N ALA A 238 -18.40 -16.34 24.62
CA ALA A 238 -18.84 -17.57 23.94
C ALA A 238 -18.44 -18.86 24.71
N MET A 239 -17.43 -18.78 25.58
CA MET A 239 -16.99 -19.87 26.45
C MET A 239 -17.64 -19.86 27.84
N GLY A 240 -18.52 -18.90 28.14
CA GLY A 240 -19.24 -18.82 29.41
C GLY A 240 -18.34 -18.55 30.63
N LYS A 241 -17.17 -17.94 30.44
CA LYS A 241 -16.28 -17.51 31.53
C LYS A 241 -16.41 -16.00 31.75
N GLU A 242 -16.58 -15.58 33.00
CA GLU A 242 -16.46 -14.17 33.39
C GLU A 242 -15.01 -13.68 33.22
N PRO A 243 -14.80 -12.37 32.97
CA PRO A 243 -13.47 -11.82 32.77
C PRO A 243 -12.68 -11.89 34.08
N GLU A 244 -11.71 -12.78 34.16
CA GLU A 244 -10.59 -12.61 35.09
C GLU A 244 -9.84 -11.36 34.63
N LEU A 245 -10.11 -10.26 35.32
CA LEU A 245 -9.29 -9.05 35.24
C LEU A 245 -7.93 -9.41 35.85
N GLU A 246 -7.00 -9.87 35.02
CA GLU A 246 -5.61 -10.01 35.45
C GLU A 246 -5.13 -8.64 35.95
N PRO A 247 -4.68 -8.52 37.19
CA PRO A 247 -4.22 -7.24 37.72
C PRO A 247 -3.04 -6.75 36.88
N GLU A 248 -3.03 -5.46 36.59
CA GLU A 248 -2.06 -4.75 35.74
C GLU A 248 -0.58 -4.92 36.17
N GLU A 249 -0.30 -5.59 37.30
CA GLU A 249 1.03 -5.88 37.84
C GLU A 249 1.83 -6.99 37.10
N GLU A 250 1.20 -7.89 36.33
CA GLU A 250 1.95 -8.98 35.65
C GLU A 250 2.48 -8.60 34.25
N ALA A 251 1.91 -7.58 33.61
CA ALA A 251 2.40 -7.08 32.32
C ALA A 251 3.72 -6.30 32.45
N GLU A 252 3.98 -5.69 33.62
CA GLU A 252 5.22 -4.94 33.87
C GLU A 252 6.40 -5.89 34.17
N LYS A 253 6.14 -7.07 34.73
CA LYS A 253 7.17 -8.09 35.01
C LYS A 253 7.59 -8.88 33.78
N THR A 254 6.70 -9.14 32.84
CA THR A 254 7.05 -9.84 31.59
C THR A 254 7.88 -8.95 30.66
N PHE A 255 7.63 -7.64 30.66
CA PHE A 255 8.47 -6.68 29.94
C PHE A 255 9.86 -6.50 30.57
N SER A 256 9.97 -6.64 31.90
CA SER A 256 11.25 -6.50 32.62
C SER A 256 12.21 -7.68 32.45
N LEU A 257 11.76 -8.85 31.99
CA LEU A 257 12.63 -10.03 31.80
C LEU A 257 13.26 -10.09 30.40
N GLU A 258 12.80 -9.29 29.44
CA GLU A 258 13.41 -9.20 28.09
C GLU A 258 14.36 -8.00 27.93
N GLU A 259 14.40 -7.05 28.88
CA GLU A 259 15.37 -5.92 28.85
C GLU A 259 16.79 -6.31 29.29
N GLY A 260 17.00 -7.57 29.67
CA GLY A 260 18.26 -8.09 30.17
C GLY A 260 19.24 -8.61 29.12
N GLU A 261 19.23 -8.14 27.86
CA GLU A 261 20.32 -8.32 26.88
C GLU A 261 20.00 -7.59 25.55
N MET A 262 19.95 -6.26 25.57
CA MET A 262 20.13 -5.46 24.35
C MET A 262 21.39 -4.60 24.50
N GLU A 263 22.53 -5.19 24.14
CA GLU A 263 23.70 -4.43 23.74
C GLU A 263 23.27 -3.37 22.71
N LYS A 264 23.49 -2.10 23.05
CA LYS A 264 23.36 -0.97 22.12
C LYS A 264 24.17 -1.28 20.85
N PRO A 265 23.57 -1.30 19.65
CA PRO A 265 24.36 -1.11 18.45
C PRO A 265 24.74 0.38 18.39
N THR A 266 25.99 0.60 18.71
CA THR A 266 26.77 1.82 18.47
C THR A 266 26.53 2.37 17.07
N LYS A 267 26.41 3.70 17.01
CA LYS A 267 26.60 4.50 15.79
C LYS A 267 27.91 4.13 15.10
N SER A 268 27.84 3.43 13.97
CA SER A 268 28.83 3.45 12.88
C SER A 268 28.56 2.27 11.96
N GLY A 269 28.27 2.55 10.70
CA GLY A 269 28.00 1.53 9.70
C GLY A 269 27.80 2.19 8.35
N GLU A 270 28.85 2.89 7.90
CA GLU A 270 29.09 3.10 6.48
C GLU A 270 28.93 1.74 5.78
N LEU A 271 28.03 1.65 4.81
CA LEU A 271 28.07 0.58 3.82
C LEU A 271 28.26 1.25 2.48
N GLU A 272 29.56 1.36 2.18
CA GLU A 272 30.12 1.30 0.84
C GLU A 272 29.34 0.26 0.02
N VAL A 273 28.77 0.71 -1.09
CA VAL A 273 28.41 -0.21 -2.17
C VAL A 273 29.56 -0.10 -3.16
N GLU A 274 30.28 -1.20 -3.25
CA GLU A 274 31.41 -1.47 -4.12
C GLU A 274 31.18 -0.98 -5.56
N GLU A 275 32.22 -0.31 -6.08
CA GLU A 275 32.48 -0.24 -7.51
C GLU A 275 32.66 -1.65 -8.06
N GLU A 276 31.76 -2.10 -8.94
CA GLU A 276 32.12 -3.05 -10.00
C GLU A 276 31.46 -2.62 -11.32
N ILE A 277 32.31 -1.98 -12.15
CA ILE A 277 32.33 -1.89 -13.62
C ILE A 277 31.15 -1.22 -14.34
#